data_AF-A0A365P6N2-F1
#
_entry.id   AF-A0A365P6N2-F1
#
_cell.length_a   1.000
_cell.length_b   1.000
_cell.length_c   1.000
_cell.angle_alpha   90.00
_cell.angle_beta   90.00
_cell.angle_gamma   90.00
#
_symmetry.space_group_name_H-M   'P 1'
#
loop_
_entity.id
_entity.type
_entity.pdbx_description
1 polymer ?
#
loop_
_entity_poly.entity_id
_entity_poly.type
_entity_poly.pdbx_seq_one_letter_code
_entity_poly.pdbx_strand_id
1 'polypeptide(L)'
;MTAAQTEMDATAEPGDRCAAMLQRIADLDAEHAKSVAGGGEKYVARHRERNKFTARERIELLIDPGSAFLELSPLAGWGSDFTVGASVVTGIGVVKGVECVITANDPTVKGGASNPWTLKKVLRAAKIAENSLPTIALVESGGGDLSTQKDIFIPGGQMFRDITRASARKETSISLVFGISIAVGAYIPAMSDYTVMVKERAKVFLGGPPLVKMATGEESDDGSLGGAEMHARVSGLADYLAVDELDAIRIGRRIMARLNRHHSAKGVPQIPAYAEPDEDPESLFDLIPTDLKEPFGPRDVIARVADGAGPANEVAFDEFKPLYGARIRNGR
;
A
#
# COMPACT_ATOMS: atom_id res chain seq x y z
N MET A 1 -8.35 -12.00 -44.12
CA MET A 1 -9.79 -11.65 -44.15
C MET A 1 -10.51 -12.40 -43.04
N THR A 2 -10.70 -11.72 -41.92
CA THR A 2 -11.91 -11.72 -41.07
C THR A 2 -11.65 -10.61 -40.06
N ALA A 3 -11.81 -9.37 -40.52
CA ALA A 3 -12.01 -8.25 -39.60
C ALA A 3 -13.37 -8.52 -38.93
N ALA A 4 -13.37 -8.76 -37.63
CA ALA A 4 -14.60 -8.65 -36.86
C ALA A 4 -14.95 -7.16 -36.88
N GLN A 5 -15.95 -6.79 -37.66
CA GLN A 5 -16.51 -5.44 -37.63
C GLN A 5 -17.28 -5.31 -36.32
N THR A 6 -16.68 -4.64 -35.35
CA THR A 6 -17.39 -4.12 -34.17
C THR A 6 -18.16 -2.88 -34.63
N GLU A 7 -19.44 -3.05 -34.97
CA GLU A 7 -20.37 -1.91 -35.13
C GLU A 7 -20.78 -1.43 -33.73
N MET A 8 -19.96 -0.57 -33.12
CA MET A 8 -20.42 0.31 -32.05
C MET A 8 -20.16 1.74 -32.48
N ASP A 9 -21.26 2.45 -32.71
CA ASP A 9 -21.30 3.83 -33.18
C ASP A 9 -20.84 4.78 -32.06
N ALA A 10 -19.67 5.40 -32.23
CA ALA A 10 -18.95 6.17 -31.22
C ALA A 10 -19.60 7.52 -30.82
N THR A 11 -20.90 7.71 -31.10
CA THR A 11 -21.64 8.96 -30.81
C THR A 11 -23.01 8.74 -30.14
N ALA A 12 -23.32 7.53 -29.67
CA ALA A 12 -24.57 7.24 -28.96
C ALA A 12 -24.53 7.72 -27.49
N GLU A 13 -25.69 8.12 -26.93
CA GLU A 13 -25.85 8.33 -25.49
C GLU A 13 -25.39 7.06 -24.73
N PRO A 14 -24.82 7.18 -23.50
CA PRO A 14 -24.34 6.03 -22.75
C PRO A 14 -25.44 4.97 -22.66
N GLY A 15 -25.18 3.78 -23.19
CA GLY A 15 -26.13 2.68 -23.08
C GLY A 15 -26.42 2.36 -21.61
N ASP A 16 -27.54 1.68 -21.35
CA ASP A 16 -27.96 1.26 -19.99
C ASP A 16 -26.83 0.55 -19.20
N ARG A 17 -25.94 -0.17 -19.90
CA ARG A 17 -24.75 -0.82 -19.34
C ARG A 17 -23.70 0.16 -18.81
N CYS A 18 -23.31 1.14 -19.62
CA CYS A 18 -22.34 2.15 -19.20
C CYS A 18 -22.88 2.95 -18.02
N ALA A 19 -24.14 3.39 -18.07
CA ALA A 19 -24.77 4.09 -16.97
C ALA A 19 -24.76 3.27 -15.67
N ALA A 20 -25.11 1.98 -15.74
CA ALA A 20 -25.06 1.07 -14.60
C ALA A 20 -23.64 0.88 -14.06
N MET A 21 -22.63 0.72 -14.93
CA MET A 21 -21.23 0.57 -14.52
C MET A 21 -20.69 1.85 -13.86
N LEU A 22 -20.97 3.02 -14.42
CA LEU A 22 -20.59 4.31 -13.85
C LEU A 22 -21.20 4.51 -12.46
N GLN A 23 -22.44 4.05 -12.24
CA GLN A 23 -23.04 4.05 -10.91
C GLN A 23 -22.27 3.15 -9.92
N ARG A 24 -21.79 1.97 -10.35
CA ARG A 24 -20.96 1.10 -9.49
C ARG A 24 -19.61 1.70 -9.17
N ILE A 25 -19.01 2.41 -10.12
CA ILE A 25 -17.76 3.16 -9.90
C ILE A 25 -18.01 4.29 -8.89
N ALA A 26 -19.12 5.02 -9.01
CA ALA A 26 -19.49 6.05 -8.04
C ALA A 26 -19.73 5.47 -6.63
N ASP A 27 -20.38 4.30 -6.52
CA ASP A 27 -20.54 3.60 -5.25
C ASP A 27 -19.18 3.20 -4.65
N LEU A 28 -18.26 2.71 -5.49
CA LEU A 28 -16.89 2.36 -5.11
C LEU A 28 -16.11 3.59 -4.61
N ASP A 29 -16.20 4.71 -5.33
CA ASP A 29 -15.54 5.97 -5.00
C ASP A 29 -16.07 6.54 -3.69
N ALA A 30 -17.37 6.42 -3.42
CA ALA A 30 -17.97 6.84 -2.16
C ALA A 30 -17.41 6.04 -0.97
N GLU A 31 -17.19 4.73 -1.12
CA GLU A 31 -16.55 3.91 -0.08
C GLU A 31 -15.04 4.20 0.03
N HIS A 32 -14.37 4.47 -1.09
CA HIS A 32 -12.96 4.83 -1.10
C HIS A 32 -12.72 6.16 -0.39
N ALA A 33 -13.61 7.14 -0.59
CA ALA A 33 -13.57 8.43 0.10
C ALA A 33 -13.60 8.27 1.64
N LYS A 34 -14.30 7.26 2.18
CA LYS A 34 -14.28 6.95 3.62
C LYS A 34 -12.90 6.49 4.08
N SER A 35 -12.21 5.69 3.28
CA SER A 35 -10.81 5.29 3.54
C SER A 35 -9.86 6.47 3.50
N VAL A 36 -10.06 7.39 2.54
CA VAL A 36 -9.26 8.61 2.41
C VAL A 36 -9.47 9.55 3.60
N ALA A 37 -10.69 9.63 4.13
CA ALA A 37 -11.02 10.44 5.30
C ALA A 37 -10.37 9.95 6.62
N GLY A 38 -9.83 8.73 6.66
CA GLY A 38 -9.18 8.15 7.83
C GLY A 38 -10.11 8.09 9.04
N GLY A 39 -9.68 8.67 10.16
CA GLY A 39 -10.49 8.80 11.37
C GLY A 39 -11.66 9.78 11.27
N GLY A 40 -11.77 10.52 10.15
CA GLY A 40 -12.73 11.61 9.96
C GLY A 40 -12.17 12.96 10.40
N GLU A 41 -12.84 14.03 9.97
CA GLU A 41 -12.38 15.42 10.04
C GLU A 41 -11.88 15.84 11.43
N LYS A 42 -12.64 15.49 12.49
CA LYS A 42 -12.27 15.80 13.88
C LYS A 42 -10.90 15.23 14.28
N TYR A 43 -10.62 13.98 13.92
CA TYR A 43 -9.38 13.31 14.31
C TYR A 43 -8.22 13.72 13.42
N VAL A 44 -8.47 13.98 12.14
CA VAL A 44 -7.49 14.55 11.20
C VAL A 44 -7.08 15.96 11.64
N ALA A 45 -8.02 16.83 11.99
CA ALA A 45 -7.74 18.17 12.50
C ALA A 45 -6.91 18.12 13.78
N ARG A 46 -7.30 17.28 14.76
CA ARG A 46 -6.53 17.07 15.99
C ARG A 46 -5.11 16.53 15.74
N HIS A 47 -4.92 15.70 14.72
CA HIS A 47 -3.61 15.22 14.32
C HIS A 47 -2.75 16.35 13.73
N ARG A 48 -3.34 17.19 12.88
CA ARG A 48 -2.69 18.37 12.30
C ARG A 48 -2.35 19.44 13.32
N GLU A 49 -3.18 19.66 14.35
CA GLU A 49 -2.90 20.57 15.47
C GLU A 49 -1.59 20.23 16.21
N ARG A 50 -1.14 18.97 16.12
CA ARG A 50 0.14 18.50 16.67
C ARG A 50 1.31 18.71 15.70
N ASN A 51 1.10 19.45 14.61
CA ASN A 51 2.06 19.69 13.53
C ASN A 51 2.60 18.39 12.92
N LYS A 52 1.69 17.45 12.61
CA LYS A 52 2.00 16.13 12.04
C LYS A 52 1.33 15.95 10.70
N PHE A 53 2.01 15.27 9.80
CA PHE A 53 1.43 14.83 8.53
C PHE A 53 0.57 13.57 8.75
N THR A 54 -0.50 13.44 7.99
CA THR A 54 -1.31 12.22 7.88
C THR A 54 -0.52 11.12 7.17
N ALA A 55 -1.00 9.88 7.25
CA ALA A 55 -0.36 8.74 6.59
C ALA A 55 -0.18 8.97 5.07
N ARG A 56 -1.20 9.52 4.40
CA ARG A 56 -1.19 9.78 2.95
C ARG A 56 -0.24 10.93 2.57
N GLU A 57 -0.26 12.02 3.34
CA GLU A 57 0.69 13.13 3.14
C GLU A 57 2.15 12.66 3.29
N ARG A 58 2.44 11.77 4.25
CA ARG A 58 3.78 11.18 4.41
C ARG A 58 4.19 10.29 3.23
N ILE A 59 3.26 9.52 2.66
CA ILE A 59 3.49 8.73 1.45
C ILE A 59 3.80 9.66 0.27
N GLU A 60 2.99 10.70 0.07
CA GLU A 60 3.17 11.68 -1.02
C GLU A 60 4.53 12.39 -0.94
N LEU A 61 4.96 12.77 0.26
CA LEU A 61 6.28 13.35 0.50
C LEU A 61 7.43 12.35 0.32
N LEU A 62 7.17 11.05 0.49
CA LEU A 62 8.16 9.99 0.40
C LEU A 62 8.42 9.53 -1.03
N ILE A 63 7.38 9.40 -1.86
CA ILE A 63 7.49 8.92 -3.25
C ILE A 63 8.15 9.97 -4.16
N ASP A 64 8.59 9.54 -5.33
CA ASP A 64 9.19 10.43 -6.32
C ASP A 64 8.11 11.32 -6.98
N PRO A 65 8.37 12.63 -7.14
CA PRO A 65 7.43 13.54 -7.80
C PRO A 65 7.05 13.03 -9.21
N GLY A 66 5.75 12.99 -9.48
CA GLY A 66 5.21 12.51 -10.76
C GLY A 66 5.21 10.98 -10.93
N SER A 67 5.66 10.21 -9.93
CA SER A 67 5.54 8.75 -9.96
C SER A 67 4.15 8.28 -9.53
N ALA A 68 3.76 7.10 -10.02
CA ALA A 68 2.51 6.47 -9.61
C ALA A 68 2.62 5.86 -8.20
N PHE A 69 1.49 5.83 -7.50
CA PHE A 69 1.32 5.05 -6.28
C PHE A 69 0.14 4.09 -6.46
N LEU A 70 0.43 2.79 -6.48
CA LEU A 70 -0.58 1.74 -6.55
C LEU A 70 -1.03 1.41 -5.12
N GLU A 71 -2.13 2.01 -4.68
CA GLU A 71 -2.72 1.69 -3.37
C GLU A 71 -3.28 0.27 -3.35
N LEU A 72 -2.98 -0.47 -2.29
CA LEU A 72 -3.38 -1.85 -2.08
C LEU A 72 -4.48 -1.94 -1.04
N SER A 73 -5.57 -2.60 -1.40
CA SER A 73 -6.72 -2.88 -0.51
C SER A 73 -7.25 -1.62 0.22
N PRO A 74 -7.58 -0.53 -0.49
CA PRO A 74 -8.08 0.71 0.13
C PRO A 74 -9.40 0.49 0.90
N LEU A 75 -10.22 -0.48 0.48
CA LEU A 75 -11.51 -0.81 1.10
C LEU A 75 -11.44 -1.90 2.18
N ALA A 76 -10.24 -2.22 2.70
CA ALA A 76 -10.12 -3.20 3.77
C ALA A 76 -11.01 -2.82 4.97
N GLY A 77 -11.78 -3.77 5.50
CA GLY A 77 -12.75 -3.53 6.57
C GLY A 77 -14.13 -3.03 6.11
N TRP A 78 -14.35 -2.80 4.81
CA TRP A 78 -15.68 -2.51 4.27
C TRP A 78 -16.68 -3.62 4.62
N GLY A 79 -17.89 -3.23 5.02
CA GLY A 79 -18.93 -4.14 5.49
C GLY A 79 -18.71 -4.72 6.90
N SER A 80 -17.71 -4.24 7.64
CA SER A 80 -17.46 -4.61 9.04
C SER A 80 -17.63 -3.42 9.99
N ASP A 81 -17.52 -3.67 11.30
CA ASP A 81 -17.58 -2.61 12.32
C ASP A 81 -16.28 -1.77 12.42
N PHE A 82 -15.28 -2.05 11.58
CA PHE A 82 -14.03 -1.31 11.54
C PHE A 82 -14.05 -0.22 10.46
N THR A 83 -13.30 0.84 10.70
CA THR A 83 -13.10 1.91 9.71
C THR A 83 -12.55 1.35 8.40
N VAL A 84 -13.18 1.72 7.29
CA VAL A 84 -12.71 1.38 5.94
C VAL A 84 -11.27 1.88 5.75
N GLY A 85 -10.42 1.05 5.16
CA GLY A 85 -8.97 1.27 5.09
C GLY A 85 -8.18 0.58 6.19
N ALA A 86 -8.84 0.16 7.28
CA ALA A 86 -8.28 -0.64 8.36
C ALA A 86 -7.04 -0.04 9.04
N SER A 87 -7.08 1.27 9.36
CA SER A 87 -6.04 2.02 10.11
C SER A 87 -4.62 1.97 9.51
N VAL A 88 -4.47 1.58 8.25
CA VAL A 88 -3.19 1.54 7.54
C VAL A 88 -3.39 1.79 6.04
N VAL A 89 -2.55 2.64 5.46
CA VAL A 89 -2.41 2.78 4.01
C VAL A 89 -1.27 1.88 3.55
N THR A 90 -1.50 1.08 2.52
CA THR A 90 -0.47 0.20 1.94
C THR A 90 -0.43 0.39 0.45
N GLY A 91 0.74 0.34 -0.18
CA GLY A 91 0.83 0.46 -1.63
C GLY A 91 2.22 0.21 -2.17
N ILE A 92 2.33 0.22 -3.49
CA ILE A 92 3.62 0.22 -4.20
C ILE A 92 3.87 1.64 -4.70
N GLY A 93 5.03 2.20 -4.35
CA GLY A 93 5.44 3.52 -4.80
C GLY A 93 6.90 3.51 -5.24
N VAL A 94 7.30 4.52 -6.02
CA VAL A 94 8.68 4.70 -6.47
C VAL A 94 9.40 5.66 -5.54
N VAL A 95 10.50 5.23 -4.94
CA VAL A 95 11.34 6.07 -4.07
C VAL A 95 12.78 6.02 -4.57
N LYS A 96 13.28 7.14 -5.09
CA LYS A 96 14.60 7.25 -5.72
C LYS A 96 14.79 6.26 -6.86
N GLY A 97 13.77 6.13 -7.71
CA GLY A 97 13.76 5.22 -8.87
C GLY A 97 13.64 3.73 -8.51
N VAL A 98 13.29 3.41 -7.27
CA VAL A 98 13.13 2.04 -6.79
C VAL A 98 11.67 1.81 -6.39
N GLU A 99 11.03 0.84 -7.00
CA GLU A 99 9.71 0.37 -6.57
C GLU A 99 9.82 -0.30 -5.20
N CYS A 100 8.98 0.10 -4.27
CA CYS A 100 8.97 -0.41 -2.91
C CYS A 100 7.54 -0.54 -2.39
N VAL A 101 7.35 -1.50 -1.48
CA VAL A 101 6.09 -1.62 -0.74
C VAL A 101 6.14 -0.68 0.45
N ILE A 102 5.19 0.23 0.54
CA ILE A 102 5.06 1.19 1.62
C ILE A 102 3.88 0.77 2.50
N THR A 103 4.08 0.74 3.81
CA THR A 103 3.00 0.63 4.80
C THR A 103 3.02 1.87 5.69
N ALA A 104 1.87 2.48 5.93
CA ALA A 104 1.77 3.69 6.72
C ALA A 104 0.59 3.61 7.68
N ASN A 105 0.88 3.56 8.98
CA ASN A 105 -0.19 3.56 9.97
C ASN A 105 -0.95 4.89 9.92
N ASP A 106 -2.27 4.82 10.06
CA ASP A 106 -3.11 6.01 10.19
C ASP A 106 -3.46 6.27 11.67
N PRO A 107 -2.72 7.15 12.36
CA PRO A 107 -2.97 7.48 13.76
C PRO A 107 -4.33 8.16 14.00
N THR A 108 -5.00 8.66 12.96
CA THR A 108 -6.32 9.27 13.09
C THR A 108 -7.41 8.21 13.34
N VAL A 109 -7.18 6.96 12.92
CA VAL A 109 -8.09 5.83 13.15
C VAL A 109 -7.71 5.10 14.44
N LYS A 110 -8.41 5.39 15.55
CA LYS A 110 -8.15 4.78 16.88
C LYS A 110 -6.66 4.81 17.29
N GLY A 111 -5.92 5.87 16.97
CA GLY A 111 -4.49 5.96 17.30
C GLY A 111 -3.60 5.02 16.47
N GLY A 112 -4.06 4.55 15.31
CA GLY A 112 -3.34 3.61 14.46
C GLY A 112 -3.35 2.18 15.00
N ALA A 113 -4.30 1.86 15.89
CA ALA A 113 -4.41 0.53 16.47
C ALA A 113 -4.67 -0.54 15.39
N SER A 114 -3.92 -1.63 15.46
CA SER A 114 -4.04 -2.75 14.53
C SER A 114 -5.23 -3.63 14.91
N ASN A 115 -6.20 -3.72 14.01
CA ASN A 115 -7.33 -4.61 14.10
C ASN A 115 -7.14 -5.83 13.16
N PRO A 116 -8.07 -6.81 13.14
CA PRO A 116 -7.92 -8.01 12.31
C PRO A 116 -7.75 -7.72 10.80
N TRP A 117 -8.35 -6.64 10.30
CA TRP A 117 -8.19 -6.22 8.90
C TRP A 117 -6.86 -5.51 8.67
N THR A 118 -6.38 -4.71 9.63
CA THR A 118 -5.04 -4.10 9.57
C THR A 118 -3.98 -5.19 9.42
N LEU A 119 -4.06 -6.22 10.26
CA LEU A 119 -3.10 -7.32 10.24
C LEU A 119 -3.13 -8.06 8.89
N LYS A 120 -4.31 -8.45 8.40
CA LYS A 120 -4.45 -9.10 7.09
C LYS A 120 -3.89 -8.23 5.96
N LYS A 121 -4.16 -6.92 5.98
CA LYS A 121 -3.68 -5.96 4.98
C LYS A 121 -2.16 -5.83 4.99
N VAL A 122 -1.55 -5.69 6.16
CA VAL A 122 -0.08 -5.62 6.31
C VAL A 122 0.59 -6.94 5.90
N LEU A 123 0.04 -8.09 6.29
CA LEU A 123 0.57 -9.40 5.89
C LEU A 123 0.45 -9.61 4.37
N ARG A 124 -0.63 -9.11 3.74
CA ARG A 124 -0.77 -9.14 2.28
C ARG A 124 0.27 -8.24 1.60
N ALA A 125 0.51 -7.04 2.12
CA ALA A 125 1.57 -6.15 1.63
C ALA A 125 2.96 -6.81 1.75
N ALA A 126 3.27 -7.45 2.88
CA ALA A 126 4.52 -8.20 3.06
C ALA A 126 4.65 -9.35 2.05
N LYS A 127 3.55 -10.06 1.76
CA LYS A 127 3.53 -11.11 0.74
C LYS A 127 3.76 -10.56 -0.68
N ILE A 128 3.27 -9.37 -0.97
CA ILE A 128 3.52 -8.67 -2.25
C ILE A 128 4.99 -8.22 -2.33
N ALA A 129 5.60 -7.82 -1.22
CA ALA A 129 7.00 -7.43 -1.17
C ALA A 129 7.96 -8.58 -1.56
N GLU A 130 7.52 -9.85 -1.45
CA GLU A 130 8.30 -11.02 -1.92
C GLU A 130 8.58 -11.02 -3.43
N ASN A 131 8.00 -10.10 -4.22
CA ASN A 131 8.42 -9.81 -5.58
C ASN A 131 9.75 -9.02 -5.63
N SER A 132 10.65 -9.25 -4.66
CA SER A 132 11.95 -8.57 -4.53
C SER A 132 11.86 -7.04 -4.33
N LEU A 133 10.77 -6.56 -3.73
CA LEU A 133 10.56 -5.15 -3.45
C LEU A 133 11.06 -4.80 -2.03
N PRO A 134 11.90 -3.77 -1.86
CA PRO A 134 12.18 -3.20 -0.55
C PRO A 134 10.89 -2.75 0.15
N THR A 135 10.93 -2.69 1.47
CA THR A 135 9.80 -2.25 2.29
C THR A 135 10.13 -0.98 3.05
N ILE A 136 9.16 -0.06 3.13
CA ILE A 136 9.25 1.15 3.96
C ILE A 136 8.01 1.22 4.85
N ALA A 137 8.21 1.10 6.16
CA ALA A 137 7.16 1.24 7.16
C ALA A 137 7.18 2.66 7.76
N LEU A 138 6.08 3.40 7.61
CA LEU A 138 5.82 4.68 8.25
C LEU A 138 5.06 4.41 9.55
N VAL A 139 5.82 4.29 10.62
CA VAL A 139 5.36 3.72 11.89
C VAL A 139 4.79 4.80 12.80
N GLU A 140 3.51 4.64 13.11
CA GLU A 140 2.82 5.38 14.17
C GLU A 140 1.56 4.62 14.61
N SER A 141 1.73 3.67 15.53
CA SER A 141 0.67 2.77 15.97
C SER A 141 0.63 2.62 17.48
N GLY A 142 -0.56 2.82 18.05
CA GLY A 142 -0.86 2.56 19.46
C GLY A 142 -0.86 1.08 19.86
N GLY A 143 -0.49 0.15 18.98
CA GLY A 143 -0.45 -1.29 19.25
C GLY A 143 -1.66 -2.03 18.67
N GLY A 144 -2.01 -3.17 19.26
CA GLY A 144 -3.17 -3.97 18.83
C GLY A 144 -4.48 -3.49 19.48
N ASP A 145 -5.59 -3.59 18.75
CA ASP A 145 -6.93 -3.37 19.32
C ASP A 145 -7.25 -4.49 20.34
N LEU A 146 -7.23 -4.14 21.63
CA LEU A 146 -7.41 -5.08 22.73
C LEU A 146 -8.75 -5.81 22.70
N SER A 147 -9.80 -5.19 22.12
CA SER A 147 -11.11 -5.83 21.99
C SER A 147 -11.10 -7.04 21.05
N THR A 148 -10.14 -7.08 20.13
CA THR A 148 -9.97 -8.15 19.14
C THR A 148 -8.60 -8.83 19.22
N GLN A 149 -7.94 -8.73 20.38
CA GLN A 149 -6.58 -9.23 20.60
C GLN A 149 -6.40 -10.71 20.19
N LYS A 150 -7.42 -11.55 20.41
CA LYS A 150 -7.39 -12.98 20.10
C LYS A 150 -7.21 -13.26 18.61
N ASP A 151 -7.69 -12.35 17.77
CA ASP A 151 -7.69 -12.48 16.31
C ASP A 151 -6.43 -11.84 15.68
N ILE A 152 -5.62 -11.13 16.48
CA ILE A 152 -4.41 -10.43 16.03
C ILE A 152 -3.12 -10.97 16.65
N PHE A 153 -3.14 -11.47 17.88
CA PHE A 153 -1.92 -11.78 18.63
C PHE A 153 -1.15 -12.96 18.03
N ILE A 154 -1.79 -14.13 17.94
CA ILE A 154 -1.15 -15.34 17.39
C ILE A 154 -0.80 -15.14 15.90
N PRO A 155 -1.71 -14.66 15.04
CA PRO A 155 -1.37 -14.42 13.64
C PRO A 155 -0.32 -13.32 13.46
N GLY A 156 -0.22 -12.37 14.39
CA GLY A 156 0.77 -11.28 14.37
C GLY A 156 2.23 -11.76 14.39
N GLY A 157 2.50 -12.92 15.01
CA GLY A 157 3.84 -13.52 15.02
C GLY A 157 4.39 -13.83 13.62
N GLN A 158 3.51 -13.98 12.62
CA GLN A 158 3.91 -14.13 11.22
C GLN A 158 4.76 -12.95 10.73
N MET A 159 4.45 -11.72 11.17
CA MET A 159 5.15 -10.52 10.74
C MET A 159 6.65 -10.58 11.04
N PHE A 160 7.02 -11.07 12.23
CA PHE A 160 8.42 -11.22 12.65
C PHE A 160 9.17 -12.26 11.81
N ARG A 161 8.51 -13.39 11.56
CA ARG A 161 9.05 -14.43 10.68
C ARG A 161 9.27 -13.90 9.28
N ASP A 162 8.33 -13.11 8.75
CA ASP A 162 8.37 -12.62 7.38
C ASP A 162 9.45 -11.53 7.22
N ILE A 163 9.64 -10.62 8.20
CA ILE A 163 10.77 -9.66 8.22
C ILE A 163 12.12 -10.39 8.27
N THR A 164 12.23 -11.42 9.12
CA THR A 164 13.47 -12.22 9.22
C THR A 164 13.80 -12.91 7.89
N ARG A 165 12.78 -13.44 7.21
CA ARG A 165 12.93 -14.08 5.89
C ARG A 165 13.27 -13.07 4.79
N ALA A 166 12.67 -11.88 4.82
CA ALA A 166 12.98 -10.80 3.89
C ALA A 166 14.45 -10.38 4.02
N SER A 167 14.94 -10.19 5.26
CA SER A 167 16.36 -9.90 5.51
C SER A 167 17.28 -11.02 4.98
N ALA A 168 16.93 -12.30 5.19
CA ALA A 168 17.68 -13.43 4.61
C ALA A 168 17.70 -13.43 3.07
N ARG A 169 16.62 -12.95 2.43
CA ARG A 169 16.53 -12.74 0.97
C ARG A 169 17.20 -11.45 0.50
N LYS A 170 17.79 -10.66 1.41
CA LYS A 170 18.36 -9.32 1.15
C LYS A 170 17.32 -8.35 0.59
N GLU A 171 16.07 -8.49 0.99
CA GLU A 171 15.00 -7.51 0.77
C GLU A 171 15.09 -6.47 1.88
N THR A 172 15.52 -5.25 1.53
CA THR A 172 15.75 -4.21 2.53
C THR A 172 14.44 -3.77 3.18
N SER A 173 14.46 -3.66 4.49
CA SER A 173 13.39 -3.10 5.32
C SER A 173 13.83 -1.80 5.98
N ILE A 174 13.00 -0.76 5.83
CA ILE A 174 13.24 0.58 6.40
C ILE A 174 12.05 0.94 7.28
N SER A 175 12.31 1.37 8.51
CA SER A 175 11.31 1.93 9.41
C SER A 175 11.54 3.41 9.64
N LEU A 176 10.54 4.24 9.31
CA LEU A 176 10.49 5.66 9.65
C LEU A 176 9.46 5.83 10.78
N VAL A 177 9.92 6.08 12.00
CA VAL A 177 9.08 6.16 13.19
C VAL A 177 8.72 7.61 13.47
N PHE A 178 7.44 7.95 13.29
CA PHE A 178 6.92 9.32 13.45
C PHE A 178 6.20 9.55 14.79
N GLY A 179 5.98 8.49 15.56
CA GLY A 179 5.29 8.56 16.84
C GLY A 179 5.46 7.29 17.65
N ILE A 180 4.41 6.88 18.33
CA ILE A 180 4.45 5.69 19.19
C ILE A 180 4.54 4.40 18.37
N SER A 181 5.34 3.46 18.86
CA SER A 181 5.39 2.07 18.43
C SER A 181 5.57 1.19 19.67
N ILE A 182 4.48 0.54 20.09
CA ILE A 182 4.41 -0.15 21.39
C ILE A 182 4.20 -1.66 21.24
N ALA A 183 4.74 -2.42 22.20
CA ALA A 183 4.56 -3.86 22.34
C ALA A 183 4.96 -4.61 21.06
N VAL A 184 4.03 -5.37 20.46
CA VAL A 184 4.26 -6.11 19.20
C VAL A 184 4.72 -5.17 18.08
N GLY A 185 4.23 -3.93 18.04
CA GLY A 185 4.62 -2.93 17.04
C GLY A 185 6.07 -2.47 17.17
N ALA A 186 6.65 -2.48 18.39
CA ALA A 186 8.02 -2.04 18.64
C ALA A 186 9.07 -2.89 17.90
N TYR A 187 8.73 -4.12 17.55
CA TYR A 187 9.60 -5.00 16.78
C TYR A 187 9.71 -4.61 15.30
N ILE A 188 8.78 -3.83 14.73
CA ILE A 188 8.90 -3.35 13.36
C ILE A 188 10.19 -2.53 13.17
N PRO A 189 10.41 -1.44 13.93
CA PRO A 189 11.70 -0.74 13.86
C PRO A 189 12.85 -1.58 14.41
N ALA A 190 12.65 -2.37 15.47
CA ALA A 190 13.75 -3.15 16.04
C ALA A 190 14.29 -4.26 15.12
N MET A 191 13.50 -4.73 14.16
CA MET A 191 13.88 -5.78 13.20
C MET A 191 14.08 -5.28 11.78
N SER A 192 13.93 -3.97 11.54
CA SER A 192 14.21 -3.37 10.22
C SER A 192 15.72 -3.24 10.00
N ASP A 193 16.18 -3.33 8.76
CA ASP A 193 17.59 -3.13 8.42
C ASP A 193 18.05 -1.68 8.65
N TYR A 194 17.11 -0.72 8.53
CA TYR A 194 17.35 0.68 8.88
C TYR A 194 16.16 1.27 9.65
N THR A 195 16.46 1.95 10.75
CA THR A 195 15.47 2.64 11.58
C THR A 195 15.82 4.11 11.75
N VAL A 196 14.85 4.96 11.40
CA VAL A 196 14.90 6.41 11.55
C VAL A 196 13.84 6.83 12.55
N MET A 197 14.22 7.53 13.61
CA MET A 197 13.29 8.01 14.64
C MET A 197 13.25 9.54 14.67
N VAL A 198 12.03 10.10 14.65
CA VAL A 198 11.82 11.55 14.79
C VAL A 198 12.04 11.97 16.24
N LYS A 199 12.97 12.90 16.46
CA LYS A 199 13.30 13.48 17.76
C LYS A 199 12.05 14.02 18.46
N GLU A 200 11.96 13.81 19.78
CA GLU A 200 10.87 14.26 20.67
C GLU A 200 9.46 13.73 20.36
N ARG A 201 9.26 13.05 19.21
CA ARG A 201 7.96 12.50 18.81
C ARG A 201 7.94 10.97 18.85
N ALA A 202 8.99 10.34 18.31
CA ALA A 202 9.05 8.90 18.19
C ALA A 202 9.36 8.24 19.53
N LYS A 203 8.57 7.21 19.86
CA LYS A 203 8.63 6.47 21.11
C LYS A 203 8.49 4.99 20.82
N VAL A 204 9.50 4.18 21.15
CA VAL A 204 9.50 2.73 20.91
C VAL A 204 9.71 2.02 22.24
N PHE A 205 8.79 1.14 22.64
CA PHE A 205 8.98 0.35 23.86
C PHE A 205 8.08 -0.89 23.86
N LEU A 206 8.54 -1.97 24.51
CA LEU A 206 7.72 -3.18 24.70
C LEU A 206 6.55 -2.94 25.66
N GLY A 207 6.74 -2.06 26.64
CA GLY A 207 5.71 -1.59 27.55
C GLY A 207 5.93 -0.10 27.85
N GLY A 208 4.89 0.72 27.71
CA GLY A 208 5.00 2.15 28.00
C GLY A 208 5.02 2.45 29.49
N PRO A 209 5.26 3.71 29.89
CA PRO A 209 5.38 4.09 31.30
C PRO A 209 4.20 3.64 32.19
N PRO A 210 2.93 3.69 31.74
CA PRO A 210 1.82 3.18 32.54
C PRO A 210 1.96 1.69 32.89
N LEU A 211 2.47 0.88 31.95
CA LEU A 211 2.66 -0.56 32.17
C LEU A 211 3.87 -0.82 33.08
N VAL A 212 4.97 -0.08 32.89
CA VAL A 212 6.18 -0.18 33.74
C VAL A 212 5.85 0.17 35.18
N LYS A 213 5.13 1.28 35.41
CA LYS A 213 4.68 1.69 36.74
C LYS A 213 3.77 0.65 37.39
N MET A 214 2.82 0.09 36.64
CA MET A 214 1.93 -0.94 37.15
C MET A 214 2.69 -2.23 37.54
N ALA A 215 3.64 -2.66 36.70
CA ALA A 215 4.32 -3.94 36.88
C ALA A 215 5.44 -3.89 37.93
N THR A 216 6.12 -2.75 38.08
CA THR A 216 7.35 -2.64 38.87
C THR A 216 7.33 -1.55 39.94
N GLY A 217 6.37 -0.61 39.87
CA GLY A 217 6.35 0.59 40.70
C GLY A 217 7.30 1.70 40.22
N GLU A 218 8.12 1.46 39.19
CA GLU A 218 9.04 2.45 38.64
C GLU A 218 8.28 3.59 37.93
N GLU A 219 8.64 4.84 38.27
CA GLU A 219 8.18 6.02 37.54
C GLU A 219 9.22 6.42 36.50
N SER A 220 8.88 6.26 35.23
CA SER A 220 9.70 6.66 34.09
C SER A 220 8.93 7.61 33.18
N ASP A 221 9.65 8.49 32.48
CA ASP A 221 9.07 9.32 31.42
C ASP A 221 9.25 8.66 30.05
N ASP A 222 8.38 9.00 29.09
CA ASP A 222 8.41 8.43 27.75
C ASP A 222 9.77 8.60 27.04
N GLY A 223 10.47 9.71 27.31
CA GLY A 223 11.73 10.07 26.66
C GLY A 223 12.88 9.19 27.13
N SER A 224 13.02 9.05 28.45
CA SER A 224 14.05 8.18 29.05
C SER A 224 13.78 6.70 28.81
N LEU A 225 12.50 6.28 28.77
CA LEU A 225 12.13 4.88 28.60
C LEU A 225 12.27 4.37 27.16
N GLY A 226 11.93 5.19 26.16
CA GLY A 226 11.86 4.74 24.76
C GLY A 226 11.89 5.86 23.73
N GLY A 227 12.37 7.05 24.10
CA GLY A 227 12.45 8.19 23.19
C GLY A 227 13.51 8.00 22.10
N ALA A 228 13.34 8.71 20.98
CA ALA A 228 14.27 8.70 19.85
C ALA A 228 15.74 8.96 20.23
N GLU A 229 16.00 9.89 21.15
CA GLU A 229 17.38 10.19 21.57
C GLU A 229 18.00 9.06 22.39
N MET A 230 17.23 8.43 23.27
CA MET A 230 17.69 7.26 24.01
C MET A 230 18.02 6.12 23.03
N HIS A 231 17.14 5.84 22.06
CA HIS A 231 17.39 4.79 21.08
C HIS A 231 18.57 5.06 20.15
N ALA A 232 18.80 6.31 19.77
CA ALA A 232 19.90 6.70 18.89
C ALA A 232 21.27 6.76 19.60
N ARG A 233 21.30 6.91 20.93
CA ARG A 233 22.54 7.13 21.70
C ARG A 233 22.91 6.02 22.66
N VAL A 234 21.93 5.29 23.17
CA VAL A 234 22.11 4.33 24.28
C VAL A 234 21.84 2.90 23.83
N SER A 235 20.61 2.59 23.42
CA SER A 235 20.25 1.20 23.07
C SER A 235 20.68 0.77 21.67
N GLY A 236 20.85 1.73 20.74
CA GLY A 236 21.22 1.45 19.35
C GLY A 236 20.07 0.96 18.47
N LEU A 237 18.82 1.02 18.94
CA LEU A 237 17.64 0.66 18.12
C LEU A 237 17.45 1.60 16.93
N ALA A 238 17.80 2.87 17.08
CA ALA A 238 17.68 3.85 16.00
C ALA A 238 19.05 4.10 15.35
N ASP A 239 19.13 3.88 14.04
CA ASP A 239 20.34 4.18 13.25
C ASP A 239 20.45 5.66 12.93
N TYR A 240 19.31 6.35 12.80
CA TYR A 240 19.25 7.76 12.48
C TYR A 240 18.26 8.50 13.39
N LEU A 241 18.70 9.64 13.91
CA LEU A 241 17.87 10.61 14.60
C LEU A 241 17.48 11.73 13.63
N ALA A 242 16.20 11.81 13.28
CA ALA A 242 15.66 12.87 12.45
C ALA A 242 15.17 14.05 13.31
N VAL A 243 15.36 15.29 12.86
CA VAL A 243 14.92 16.46 13.63
C VAL A 243 13.40 16.68 13.57
N ASP A 244 12.76 16.31 12.47
CA ASP A 244 11.31 16.38 12.25
C ASP A 244 10.85 15.32 11.22
N GLU A 245 9.56 15.36 10.84
CA GLU A 245 8.99 14.39 9.89
C GLU A 245 9.57 14.53 8.47
N LEU A 246 9.86 15.76 8.02
CA LEU A 246 10.43 16.01 6.70
C LEU A 246 11.87 15.48 6.64
N ASP A 247 12.63 15.65 7.70
CA ASP A 247 13.97 15.12 7.84
C ASP A 247 13.96 13.58 7.87
N ALA A 248 13.01 12.96 8.57
CA ALA A 248 12.86 11.50 8.56
C ALA A 248 12.59 10.96 7.15
N ILE A 249 11.70 11.61 6.40
CA ILE A 249 11.41 11.26 5.00
C ILE A 249 12.65 11.47 4.12
N ARG A 250 13.36 12.59 4.27
CA ARG A 250 14.62 12.87 3.56
C ARG A 250 15.66 11.78 3.82
N ILE A 251 15.81 11.33 5.08
CA ILE A 251 16.73 10.26 5.46
C ILE A 251 16.27 8.92 4.84
N GLY A 252 14.99 8.58 4.91
CA GLY A 252 14.43 7.38 4.27
C GLY A 252 14.70 7.33 2.78
N ARG A 253 14.43 8.43 2.06
CA ARG A 253 14.78 8.59 0.63
C ARG A 253 16.28 8.42 0.39
N ARG A 254 17.13 8.95 1.28
CA ARG A 254 18.60 8.80 1.17
C ARG A 254 19.07 7.36 1.39
N ILE A 255 18.43 6.60 2.28
CA ILE A 255 18.72 5.18 2.48
C ILE A 255 18.38 4.41 1.19
N MET A 256 17.19 4.63 0.63
CA MET A 256 16.76 4.01 -0.63
C MET A 256 17.75 4.25 -1.78
N ALA A 257 18.23 5.50 -1.92
CA ALA A 257 19.23 5.84 -2.94
C ALA A 257 20.57 5.09 -2.80
N ARG A 258 20.86 4.52 -1.63
CA ARG A 258 22.12 3.84 -1.32
C ARG A 258 22.03 2.32 -1.34
N LEU A 259 20.85 1.75 -1.57
CA LEU A 259 20.68 0.28 -1.58
C LEU A 259 21.43 -0.43 -2.71
N ASN A 260 22.09 0.32 -3.61
CA ASN A 260 22.67 -0.19 -4.85
C ASN A 260 21.67 -1.04 -5.66
N ARG A 261 20.39 -0.82 -5.40
CA ARG A 261 19.26 -1.35 -6.15
C ARG A 261 18.91 -0.28 -7.16
N HIS A 262 19.62 -0.27 -8.27
CA HIS A 262 18.98 0.21 -9.47
C HIS A 262 18.17 -0.98 -9.98
N HIS A 263 16.85 -0.82 -10.12
CA HIS A 263 16.13 -1.62 -11.10
C HIS A 263 16.87 -1.35 -12.41
N SER A 264 17.76 -2.28 -12.75
CA SER A 264 18.64 -2.29 -13.92
C SER A 264 18.63 -0.97 -14.72
N ALA A 265 19.25 0.10 -14.23
CA ALA A 265 19.55 1.24 -15.12
C ALA A 265 20.47 0.77 -16.28
N LYS A 266 21.09 -0.41 -16.12
CA LYS A 266 21.52 -1.28 -17.21
C LYS A 266 20.32 -2.07 -17.78
N GLY A 267 19.45 -1.40 -18.53
CA GLY A 267 18.27 -2.04 -19.11
C GLY A 267 16.99 -1.76 -18.34
N VAL A 268 16.64 -0.47 -18.15
CA VAL A 268 15.26 -0.08 -18.36
C VAL A 268 15.02 -0.60 -19.78
N PRO A 269 14.22 -1.66 -20.00
CA PRO A 269 13.83 -1.98 -21.36
C PRO A 269 13.36 -0.63 -21.88
N GLN A 270 13.95 -0.12 -22.96
CA GLN A 270 13.22 0.90 -23.69
C GLN A 270 11.85 0.28 -23.85
N ILE A 271 10.82 0.89 -23.24
CA ILE A 271 9.46 0.41 -23.41
C ILE A 271 9.36 0.37 -24.93
N PRO A 272 9.32 -0.83 -25.54
CA PRO A 272 9.25 -0.90 -26.99
C PRO A 272 8.07 -0.01 -27.37
N ALA A 273 8.19 0.75 -28.45
CA ALA A 273 7.04 1.51 -28.92
C ALA A 273 5.86 0.51 -29.01
N TYR A 274 4.87 0.70 -28.15
CA TYR A 274 3.68 -0.14 -28.10
C TYR A 274 2.61 0.53 -28.96
N ALA A 275 1.76 -0.26 -29.58
CA ALA A 275 0.56 0.27 -30.22
C ALA A 275 -0.51 0.44 -29.15
N GLU A 276 -1.16 1.60 -29.15
CA GLU A 276 -2.37 1.78 -28.33
C GLU A 276 -3.41 0.70 -28.68
N PRO A 277 -4.28 0.30 -27.74
CA PRO A 277 -5.29 -0.73 -27.99
C PRO A 277 -6.12 -0.44 -29.25
N ASP A 278 -6.50 -1.49 -29.97
CA ASP A 278 -7.27 -1.37 -31.23
C ASP A 278 -8.66 -0.74 -31.01
N GLU A 279 -9.17 -0.82 -29.79
CA GLU A 279 -10.48 -0.31 -29.36
C GLU A 279 -10.33 0.65 -28.17
N ASP A 280 -11.22 1.65 -28.07
CA ASP A 280 -11.18 2.65 -26.99
C ASP A 280 -11.34 1.98 -25.60
N PRO A 281 -10.36 2.12 -24.69
CA PRO A 281 -10.45 1.61 -23.32
C PRO A 281 -11.67 2.10 -22.54
N GLU A 282 -12.16 3.32 -22.79
CA GLU A 282 -13.34 3.86 -22.07
C GLU A 282 -14.63 3.09 -22.42
N SER A 283 -14.71 2.52 -23.62
CA SER A 283 -15.84 1.69 -24.03
C SER A 283 -15.90 0.32 -23.33
N LEU A 284 -14.96 0.00 -22.43
CA LEU A 284 -15.09 -1.13 -21.50
C LEU A 284 -16.38 -1.06 -20.67
N PHE A 285 -16.86 0.14 -20.37
CA PHE A 285 -18.07 0.34 -19.57
C PHE A 285 -19.35 -0.10 -20.28
N ASP A 286 -19.35 -0.15 -21.62
CA ASP A 286 -20.46 -0.63 -22.43
C ASP A 286 -20.53 -2.16 -22.52
N LEU A 287 -19.40 -2.84 -22.28
CA LEU A 287 -19.31 -4.28 -22.50
C LEU A 287 -20.01 -5.11 -21.44
N ILE A 288 -20.02 -4.64 -20.18
CA ILE A 288 -20.45 -5.44 -19.04
C ILE A 288 -21.99 -5.45 -18.96
N PRO A 289 -22.65 -6.61 -19.12
CA PRO A 289 -24.09 -6.69 -19.03
C PRO A 289 -24.61 -6.37 -17.63
N THR A 290 -25.80 -5.79 -17.55
CA THR A 290 -26.50 -5.55 -16.27
C THR A 290 -27.11 -6.83 -15.70
N ASP A 291 -27.50 -7.78 -16.55
CA ASP A 291 -27.86 -9.15 -16.14
C ASP A 291 -26.61 -10.04 -16.07
N LEU A 292 -26.27 -10.51 -14.86
CA LEU A 292 -25.13 -11.41 -14.61
C LEU A 292 -25.22 -12.76 -15.35
N LYS A 293 -26.39 -13.11 -15.90
CA LYS A 293 -26.59 -14.32 -16.72
C LYS A 293 -26.30 -14.08 -18.19
N GLU A 294 -26.25 -12.83 -18.64
CA GLU A 294 -25.95 -12.51 -20.02
C GLU A 294 -24.44 -12.70 -20.27
N PRO A 295 -24.05 -13.53 -21.25
CA PRO A 295 -22.65 -13.69 -21.60
C PRO A 295 -22.16 -12.47 -22.42
N PHE A 296 -20.89 -12.11 -22.25
CA PHE A 296 -20.19 -11.17 -23.14
C PHE A 296 -18.88 -11.78 -23.65
N GLY A 297 -18.35 -11.25 -24.74
CA GLY A 297 -17.15 -11.77 -25.40
C GLY A 297 -15.87 -11.34 -24.68
N PRO A 298 -15.00 -12.26 -24.21
CA PRO A 298 -13.72 -11.86 -23.61
C PRO A 298 -12.77 -11.19 -24.61
N ARG A 299 -12.98 -11.38 -25.93
CA ARG A 299 -12.19 -10.71 -26.97
C ARG A 299 -12.38 -9.19 -26.95
N ASP A 300 -13.61 -8.75 -26.68
CA ASP A 300 -13.94 -7.33 -26.67
C ASP A 300 -13.23 -6.60 -25.52
N VAL A 301 -13.02 -7.30 -24.40
CA VAL A 301 -12.18 -6.80 -23.29
C VAL A 301 -10.70 -6.80 -23.66
N ILE A 302 -10.20 -7.87 -24.27
CA ILE A 302 -8.77 -7.97 -24.64
C ILE A 302 -8.39 -6.84 -25.61
N ALA A 303 -9.24 -6.54 -26.60
CA ALA A 303 -9.01 -5.48 -27.58
C ALA A 303 -8.87 -4.06 -26.98
N ARG A 304 -9.32 -3.86 -25.74
CA ARG A 304 -9.29 -2.57 -25.01
C ARG A 304 -8.18 -2.49 -23.96
N VAL A 305 -7.43 -3.57 -23.76
CA VAL A 305 -6.40 -3.67 -22.69
C VAL A 305 -5.05 -4.12 -23.23
N ALA A 306 -5.03 -4.99 -24.24
CA ALA A 306 -3.80 -5.42 -24.89
C ALA A 306 -3.28 -4.36 -25.86
N ASP A 307 -1.95 -4.35 -26.08
CA ASP A 307 -1.34 -3.56 -27.14
C ASP A 307 -1.99 -3.89 -28.49
N GLY A 308 -2.36 -2.86 -29.25
CA GLY A 308 -2.99 -3.01 -30.56
C GLY A 308 -2.06 -3.66 -31.59
N ALA A 309 -2.54 -3.85 -32.81
CA ALA A 309 -1.71 -4.33 -33.90
C ALA A 309 -0.57 -3.32 -34.20
N GLY A 310 0.68 -3.77 -34.11
CA GLY A 310 1.85 -2.92 -34.23
C GLY A 310 3.07 -3.63 -34.83
N PRO A 311 4.23 -2.94 -34.89
CA PRO A 311 5.45 -3.50 -35.48
C PRO A 311 5.97 -4.76 -34.76
N ALA A 312 5.59 -4.97 -33.50
CA ALA A 312 5.99 -6.11 -32.68
C ALA A 312 4.96 -7.26 -32.67
N ASN A 313 3.73 -7.01 -33.10
CA ASN A 313 2.59 -7.93 -33.02
C ASN A 313 1.57 -7.64 -34.15
N GLU A 314 1.40 -8.57 -35.10
CA GLU A 314 0.50 -8.37 -36.26
C GLU A 314 -0.98 -8.26 -35.89
N VAL A 315 -1.36 -8.76 -34.70
CA VAL A 315 -2.72 -8.74 -34.14
C VAL A 315 -2.64 -8.43 -32.64
N ALA A 316 -3.68 -7.80 -32.09
CA ALA A 316 -3.78 -7.53 -30.65
C ALA A 316 -3.95 -8.79 -29.79
N PHE A 317 -4.46 -9.89 -30.37
CA PHE A 317 -4.60 -11.18 -29.68
C PHE A 317 -4.50 -12.36 -30.65
N ASP A 318 -3.41 -13.11 -30.58
CA ASP A 318 -3.20 -14.33 -31.35
C ASP A 318 -3.80 -15.53 -30.61
N GLU A 319 -5.04 -15.86 -30.97
CA GLU A 319 -5.82 -16.89 -30.29
C GLU A 319 -5.29 -18.30 -30.57
N PHE A 320 -4.92 -19.02 -29.52
CA PHE A 320 -4.50 -20.41 -29.57
C PHE A 320 -5.70 -21.35 -29.61
N LYS A 321 -5.75 -22.20 -30.65
CA LYS A 321 -6.82 -23.19 -30.89
C LYS A 321 -8.24 -22.56 -30.90
N PRO A 322 -8.51 -21.57 -31.78
CA PRO A 322 -9.78 -20.84 -31.78
C PRO A 322 -11.03 -21.72 -32.02
N LEU A 323 -10.82 -22.90 -32.62
CA LEU A 323 -11.87 -23.86 -32.96
C LEU A 323 -12.07 -24.99 -31.93
N TYR A 324 -11.24 -25.08 -30.88
CA TYR A 324 -11.31 -26.15 -29.89
C TYR A 324 -11.55 -25.59 -28.47
N GLY A 325 -12.59 -26.08 -27.80
CA GLY A 325 -12.87 -25.67 -26.41
C GLY A 325 -13.29 -24.20 -26.27
N ALA A 326 -14.06 -23.68 -27.23
CA ALA A 326 -14.42 -22.25 -27.41
C ALA A 326 -15.03 -21.51 -26.20
N ARG A 327 -15.33 -22.20 -25.09
CA ARG A 327 -15.73 -21.60 -23.80
C ARG A 327 -14.54 -21.08 -22.98
N ILE A 328 -13.32 -21.47 -23.34
CA ILE A 328 -12.06 -20.96 -22.77
C ILE A 328 -11.25 -20.40 -23.93
N ARG A 329 -10.92 -19.12 -23.85
CA ARG A 329 -10.10 -18.42 -24.85
C ARG A 329 -8.69 -18.31 -24.30
N ASN A 330 -7.71 -18.75 -25.08
CA ASN A 330 -6.28 -18.67 -24.75
C ASN A 330 -5.57 -18.03 -25.94
N GLY A 331 -4.49 -17.31 -25.69
CA GLY A 331 -3.72 -16.68 -26.75
C GLY A 331 -2.58 -15.88 -26.18
N ARG A 332 -1.86 -15.20 -27.06
CA ARG A 332 -0.85 -14.21 -26.71
C ARG A 332 -1.29 -12.83 -27.15
#